data_AF-J4UBH1-F1
#
_entry.id   AF-J4UBH1-F1
#
_cell.length_a   1.000
_cell.length_b   1.000
_cell.length_c   1.000
_cell.angle_alpha   90.00
_cell.angle_beta   90.00
_cell.angle_gamma   90.00
#
_symmetry.space_group_name_H-M   'P 1'
#
loop_
_entity.id
_entity.type
_entity.pdbx_description
1 polymer ?
#
loop_
_entity_poly.entity_id
_entity_poly.type
_entity_poly.pdbx_seq_one_letter_code
_entity_poly.pdbx_strand_id
1 'polypeptide(L)' 'MCEVLDIIENRGIEKGIEKGLEKGMEKGLEKGRQEGADMVSKLNELLLNEGNIDKLRRANTDKDYRYKLLMEYNILQ' A
#
# COMPACT_ATOMS: atom_id res chain seq x y z
N MET A 1 -37.71 -4.14 -28.87
CA MET A 1 -37.81 -4.47 -27.42
C MET A 1 -36.49 -5.04 -26.88
N CYS A 2 -35.77 -5.87 -27.63
CA CYS A 2 -34.43 -6.37 -27.25
C CYS A 2 -33.35 -5.28 -27.12
N GLU A 3 -33.25 -4.35 -28.07
CA GLU A 3 -32.17 -3.34 -28.06
C GLU A 3 -32.10 -2.49 -26.78
N VAL A 4 -33.25 -2.14 -26.19
CA VAL A 4 -33.31 -1.35 -24.96
C VAL A 4 -32.82 -2.15 -23.76
N LEU A 5 -33.12 -3.46 -23.71
CA LEU A 5 -32.65 -4.35 -22.65
C LEU A 5 -31.14 -4.53 -22.75
N ASP A 6 -30.61 -4.73 -23.95
CA ASP A 6 -29.17 -4.88 -24.19
C ASP A 6 -28.39 -3.61 -23.78
N ILE A 7 -28.94 -2.41 -24.05
CA ILE A 7 -28.33 -1.15 -23.60
C ILE A 7 -28.31 -1.03 -22.08
N ILE A 8 -29.42 -1.41 -21.41
CA ILE A 8 -29.51 -1.36 -19.95
C ILE A 8 -28.53 -2.35 -19.31
N GLU A 9 -28.44 -3.57 -19.84
CA GLU A 9 -27.52 -4.60 -19.37
C GLU A 9 -26.06 -4.17 -19.53
N ASN A 10 -25.66 -3.73 -20.72
CA ASN A 10 -24.31 -3.24 -20.98
C ASN A 10 -23.93 -2.08 -20.06
N ARG A 11 -24.84 -1.11 -19.87
CA ARG A 11 -24.62 0.01 -18.95
C ARG A 11 -24.53 -0.43 -17.49
N GLY A 12 -25.27 -1.47 -17.11
CA GLY A 12 -25.20 -2.08 -15.79
C GLY A 12 -23.84 -2.72 -15.53
N ILE A 13 -23.33 -3.48 -16.50
CA ILE A 13 -22.02 -4.13 -16.46
C ILE A 13 -20.91 -3.07 -16.39
N GLU A 14 -20.94 -2.07 -17.27
CA GLU A 14 -19.94 -0.99 -17.31
C GLU A 14 -19.84 -0.25 -15.97
N LYS A 15 -20.99 0.17 -15.41
CA LYS A 15 -21.05 0.81 -14.08
C LYS A 15 -20.60 -0.12 -12.97
N GLY A 16 -20.88 -1.41 -13.07
CA GLY A 16 -20.44 -2.42 -12.11
C GLY A 16 -18.93 -2.55 -12.08
N ILE A 17 -18.31 -2.64 -13.26
CA ILE A 17 -16.85 -2.71 -13.42
C ILE A 17 -16.19 -1.43 -12.93
N GLU A 18 -16.67 -0.26 -13.34
CA GLU A 18 -16.14 1.04 -12.93
C GLU A 18 -16.13 1.18 -11.40
N LYS A 19 -17.28 0.93 -10.75
CA LYS A 19 -17.38 0.97 -9.27
C LYS A 19 -16.52 -0.08 -8.59
N GLY A 20 -16.38 -1.25 -9.20
CA GLY A 20 -15.54 -2.33 -8.68
C GLY A 20 -14.06 -1.94 -8.66
N LEU A 21 -13.58 -1.38 -9.78
CA LEU A 21 -12.21 -0.91 -9.93
C LEU A 21 -11.90 0.26 -9.00
N GLU A 22 -12.78 1.26 -8.93
CA GLU A 22 -12.61 2.43 -8.06
C GLU A 22 -12.47 2.00 -6.59
N LYS A 23 -13.41 1.19 -6.08
CA LYS A 23 -13.37 0.68 -4.70
C LYS A 23 -12.18 -0.23 -4.44
N GLY A 24 -11.78 -1.03 -5.42
CA GLY A 24 -10.62 -1.90 -5.32
C GLY A 24 -9.33 -1.09 -5.19
N MET A 25 -9.17 -0.05 -6.00
CA MET A 25 -8.01 0.83 -5.99
C MET A 25 -7.93 1.64 -4.69
N GLU A 26 -9.05 2.22 -4.24
CA GLU A 26 -9.12 2.97 -2.98
C GLU A 26 -8.70 2.10 -1.79
N LYS A 27 -9.29 0.91 -1.65
CA LYS A 27 -8.95 -0.03 -0.57
C LYS A 27 -7.51 -0.52 -0.66
N GLY A 28 -7.02 -0.79 -1.86
CA GLY A 28 -5.64 -1.21 -2.08
C GLY A 28 -4.64 -0.15 -1.67
N LEU A 29 -4.91 1.11 -2.03
CA LEU A 29 -4.07 2.25 -1.66
C LEU A 29 -4.08 2.49 -0.15
N GLU A 30 -5.25 2.47 0.48
CA GLU A 30 -5.37 2.66 1.93
C GLU A 30 -4.64 1.57 2.71
N LYS A 31 -4.85 0.30 2.33
CA LYS A 31 -4.14 -0.83 2.93
C LYS A 31 -2.63 -0.74 2.73
N GLY A 32 -2.16 -0.39 1.54
CA GLY A 32 -0.73 -0.22 1.25
C GLY A 32 -0.09 0.93 2.04
N ARG A 33 -0.83 2.02 2.29
CA ARG A 33 -0.37 3.13 3.13
C ARG A 33 -0.25 2.72 4.60
N GLN A 34 -1.25 2.01 5.12
CA GLN A 34 -1.25 1.49 6.49
C GLN A 34 -0.08 0.52 6.70
N GLU A 35 0.06 -0.49 5.83
CA GLU A 35 1.16 -1.46 5.88
C GLU A 35 2.52 -0.75 5.77
N GLY A 36 2.64 0.25 4.91
CA GLY A 36 3.83 1.10 4.80
C GLY A 36 4.19 1.81 6.11
N ALA A 37 3.20 2.41 6.79
CA ALA A 37 3.40 3.09 8.06
C ALA A 37 3.79 2.10 9.18
N ASP A 38 3.15 0.93 9.22
CA ASP A 38 3.42 -0.11 10.21
C ASP A 38 4.85 -0.66 10.05
N MET A 39 5.30 -0.89 8.80
CA MET A 39 6.66 -1.33 8.51
C MET A 39 7.72 -0.32 8.97
N VAL A 40 7.51 0.98 8.71
CA VAL A 40 8.42 2.04 9.14
C VAL A 40 8.46 2.13 10.67
N SER A 41 7.30 2.02 11.32
CA SER A 41 7.21 2.08 12.78
C SER A 41 7.96 0.93 13.45
N LYS A 42 7.77 -0.30 12.93
CA LYS A 42 8.50 -1.49 13.38
C LYS A 42 10.01 -1.36 13.17
N LEU A 43 10.44 -0.84 12.02
CA LEU A 43 11.86 -0.59 11.77
C LEU A 43 12.43 0.42 12.78
N ASN A 44 11.72 1.52 13.02
CA ASN A 44 12.17 2.55 13.97
C ASN A 44 12.28 1.99 15.39
N GLU A 45 11.35 1.14 15.84
CA GLU A 45 11.43 0.46 17.13
C GLU A 45 12.70 -0.40 17.26
N LEU A 46 13.00 -1.23 16.26
CA LEU A 46 14.21 -2.06 16.24
C LEU A 46 15.49 -1.22 16.27
N LEU A 47 15.56 -0.18 15.44
CA LEU A 47 16.73 0.70 15.36
C LEU A 47 16.93 1.54 16.63
N LEU A 48 15.84 1.94 17.30
CA LEU A 48 15.91 2.61 18.61
C LEU A 48 16.46 1.65 19.67
N ASN A 49 16.01 0.40 19.69
CA ASN A 49 16.49 -0.63 20.62
C ASN A 49 17.96 -0.99 20.39
N GLU A 50 18.48 -0.87 19.16
CA GLU A 50 19.91 -1.00 18.87
C GLU A 50 20.76 0.18 19.38
N GLY A 51 20.14 1.31 19.72
CA GLY A 51 20.84 2.52 20.17
C GLY A 51 21.63 3.25 19.08
N ASN A 52 21.52 2.82 17.80
CA ASN A 52 22.25 3.43 16.69
C ASN A 52 21.43 4.56 16.04
N ILE A 53 21.53 5.76 16.60
CA ILE A 53 20.78 6.94 16.17
C ILE A 53 21.13 7.38 14.74
N ASP A 54 22.37 7.19 14.29
CA ASP A 54 22.75 7.50 12.90
C ASP A 54 22.07 6.59 11.89
N LYS A 55 21.98 5.30 12.21
CA LYS A 55 21.25 4.31 11.40
C LYS A 55 19.77 4.66 11.32
N LEU A 56 19.15 5.00 12.46
CA LEU A 56 17.76 5.46 12.54
C LEU A 56 17.53 6.73 11.70
N ARG A 57 18.41 7.74 11.85
CA ARG A 57 18.30 9.01 11.11
C ARG A 57 18.38 8.78 9.61
N ARG A 58 19.35 7.97 9.16
CA ARG A 58 19.52 7.64 7.76
C ARG A 58 18.33 6.86 7.21
N ALA A 59 17.80 5.89 7.95
CA ALA A 59 16.61 5.14 7.54
C ALA A 59 15.38 6.06 7.34
N ASN A 60 15.26 7.16 8.08
CA ASN A 60 14.15 8.08 7.93
C ASN A 60 14.31 9.08 6.75
N THR A 61 15.53 9.33 6.27
CA THR A 61 15.79 10.30 5.19
C THR A 61 16.19 9.67 3.85
N ASP A 62 16.73 8.45 3.86
CA ASP A 62 17.19 7.72 2.69
C ASP A 62 16.27 6.51 2.44
N LYS A 63 15.45 6.60 1.38
CA LYS A 63 14.46 5.58 1.04
C LYS A 63 15.11 4.24 0.66
N ASP A 64 16.22 4.26 -0.06
CA ASP A 64 16.89 3.03 -0.52
C ASP A 64 17.58 2.33 0.65
N TYR A 65 18.19 3.12 1.53
CA TYR A 65 18.73 2.59 2.78
C TYR A 65 17.63 2.00 3.67
N ARG A 66 16.49 2.69 3.81
CA ARG A 66 15.33 2.16 4.52
C ARG A 66 14.87 0.84 3.94
N TYR A 67 14.74 0.76 2.61
CA TYR A 67 14.31 -0.46 1.93
C TYR A 67 15.26 -1.63 2.19
N LYS A 68 16.58 -1.40 2.13
CA LYS A 68 17.58 -2.41 2.49
C LYS A 68 17.39 -2.91 3.92
N LEU A 69 17.24 -2.00 4.89
CA LEU A 69 17.02 -2.39 6.28
C LEU A 69 15.69 -3.15 6.45
N LEU A 70 14.60 -2.72 5.80
CA LEU A 70 13.33 -3.43 5.87
C LEU A 70 13.47 -4.91 5.42
N MET A 71 14.28 -5.18 4.40
CA MET A 71 14.60 -6.55 3.97
C MET A 71 15.53 -7.26 4.97
N GLU A 72 16.61 -6.60 5.43
CA GLU A 72 17.58 -7.18 6.38
C GLU A 72 16.92 -7.60 7.71
N TYR A 73 15.98 -6.81 8.22
CA TYR A 73 15.19 -7.14 9.42
C TYR A 73 13.98 -8.04 9.15
N ASN A 74 13.81 -8.53 7.92
CA ASN A 74 12.66 -9.35 7.50
C ASN A 74 11.30 -8.70 7.82
N ILE A 75 11.22 -7.38 7.71
CA ILE A 75 9.98 -6.61 7.85
C ILE A 75 9.23 -6.60 6.52
N LEU A 76 9.97 -6.42 5.42
CA LEU A 76 9.45 -6.49 4.05
C LEU A 76 9.93 -7.79 3.40
N GLN A 77 9.01 -8.51 2.75
CA GLN A 77 9.25 -9.77 2.04
C GLN A 77 9.30 -9.55 0.53
#